data_AF-A0A969FSD3-F1
#
_entry.id   AF-A0A969FSD3-F1
#
_cell.length_a   1.000
_cell.length_b   1.000
_cell.length_c   1.000
_cell.angle_alpha   90.00
_cell.angle_beta   90.00
_cell.angle_gamma   90.00
#
_symmetry.space_group_name_H-M   'P 1'
#
loop_
_entity.id
_entity.type
_entity.pdbx_description
1 polymer ?
#
loop_
_entity_poly.entity_id
_entity_poly.type
_entity_poly.pdbx_seq_one_letter_code
_entity_poly.pdbx_strand_id
1 'polypeptide(L)'
;MCESPVHAAGPASLGYAGLLTYDLSGEEREAFISRYRLPGEVARLLREVAQGRDCRAHLATPGLRNSDVDRLLQPLSDVALQVLCAAEPFVSDIIAHYRTALRPARPLLDGHALRRMGVAPGPQIGHLLRELRAARLDGFVTSYADEEAWVSRWLVTRRPSPPH
;
A
#
# COMPACT_ATOMS: atom_id res chain seq x y z
N MET A 1 -10.74 41.16 4.70
CA MET A 1 -9.77 40.22 5.29
C MET A 1 -10.54 38.98 5.72
N CYS A 2 -10.52 37.92 4.92
CA CYS A 2 -11.03 36.62 5.33
C CYS A 2 -9.82 35.74 5.66
N GLU A 3 -9.31 35.88 6.87
CA GLU A 3 -8.52 34.80 7.46
C GLU A 3 -9.52 33.84 8.10
N SER A 4 -9.72 32.68 7.47
CA SER A 4 -10.32 31.54 8.16
C SER A 4 -9.29 30.43 8.07
N PRO A 5 -8.68 30.03 9.20
CA PRO A 5 -7.90 28.81 9.21
C PRO A 5 -8.93 27.70 9.01
N VAL A 6 -8.88 27.03 7.86
CA VAL A 6 -9.43 25.68 7.76
C VAL A 6 -8.69 24.89 8.83
N HIS A 7 -9.32 24.76 10.00
CA HIS A 7 -8.84 23.90 11.08
C HIS A 7 -8.56 22.54 10.45
N ALA A 8 -7.38 21.98 10.73
CA ALA A 8 -7.02 20.64 10.30
C ALA A 8 -8.20 19.72 10.59
N ALA A 9 -8.84 19.23 9.52
CA ALA A 9 -10.03 18.41 9.64
C ALA A 9 -9.65 17.18 10.45
N GLY A 10 -10.32 16.95 11.57
CA GLY A 10 -10.07 15.77 12.39
C GLY A 10 -10.29 14.49 11.56
N PRO A 11 -9.69 13.35 11.96
CA PRO A 11 -9.80 12.10 11.22
C PRO A 11 -11.25 11.65 10.97
N ALA A 12 -12.17 11.97 11.88
CA ALA A 12 -13.60 11.70 11.71
C ALA A 12 -14.24 12.55 10.58
N SER A 13 -13.92 13.84 10.50
CA SER A 13 -14.42 14.76 9.46
C SER A 13 -13.94 14.34 8.08
N LEU A 14 -12.69 13.87 8.01
CA LEU A 14 -12.09 13.28 6.80
C LEU A 14 -12.80 11.99 6.38
N GLY A 15 -13.13 11.12 7.32
CA GLY A 15 -13.91 9.90 7.05
C GLY A 15 -15.28 10.20 6.44
N TYR A 16 -16.02 11.15 7.01
CA TYR A 16 -17.33 11.55 6.47
C TYR A 16 -17.22 12.15 5.05
N ALA A 17 -16.21 12.98 4.79
CA ALA A 17 -15.99 13.50 3.44
C ALA A 17 -15.73 12.37 2.43
N GLY A 18 -14.95 11.36 2.81
CA GLY A 18 -14.72 10.17 1.99
C GLY A 18 -16.01 9.39 1.70
N LEU A 19 -16.85 9.18 2.72
CA LEU A 19 -18.14 8.47 2.55
C LEU A 19 -19.13 9.25 1.68
N LEU A 20 -19.29 10.55 1.93
CA LEU A 20 -20.22 11.40 1.17
C LEU A 20 -19.84 11.55 -0.30
N THR A 21 -18.56 11.32 -0.63
CA THR A 21 -18.04 11.41 -2.00
C THR A 21 -17.69 10.04 -2.60
N TYR A 22 -18.07 8.95 -1.94
CA TYR A 22 -17.69 7.59 -2.31
C TYR A 22 -18.16 7.23 -3.72
N ASP A 23 -19.36 7.65 -4.10
CA ASP A 23 -19.97 7.32 -5.40
C ASP A 23 -19.50 8.22 -6.55
N LEU A 24 -18.78 9.32 -6.27
CA LEU A 24 -18.30 10.22 -7.31
C LEU A 24 -17.33 9.50 -8.27
N SER A 25 -17.53 9.70 -9.58
CA SER A 25 -16.55 9.30 -10.59
C SER A 25 -15.23 10.07 -10.43
N GLY A 26 -14.19 9.65 -11.17
CA GLY A 26 -12.91 10.35 -11.17
C GLY A 26 -13.05 11.84 -11.56
N GLU A 27 -13.82 12.11 -12.62
CA GLU A 27 -14.03 13.47 -13.12
C GLU A 27 -14.85 14.31 -12.14
N GLU A 28 -15.94 13.77 -11.60
CA GLU A 28 -16.77 14.49 -10.61
C GLU A 28 -16.00 14.81 -9.33
N ARG A 29 -15.13 13.89 -8.88
CA ARG A 29 -14.28 14.11 -7.71
C ARG A 29 -13.27 15.23 -7.95
N GLU A 30 -12.58 15.24 -9.08
CA GLU A 30 -11.62 16.32 -9.37
C GLU A 30 -12.32 17.66 -9.57
N ALA A 31 -13.50 17.67 -10.21
CA ALA A 31 -14.34 18.86 -10.30
C ALA A 31 -14.78 19.36 -8.91
N PHE A 32 -15.16 18.45 -8.00
CA PHE A 32 -15.51 18.77 -6.62
C PHE A 32 -14.32 19.35 -5.84
N ILE A 33 -13.15 18.71 -5.90
CA ILE A 33 -11.91 19.19 -5.28
C ILE A 33 -11.56 20.61 -5.75
N SER A 34 -11.63 20.85 -7.06
CA SER A 34 -11.32 22.15 -7.67
C SER A 34 -12.35 23.22 -7.29
N ARG A 35 -13.64 22.92 -7.42
CA ARG A 35 -14.75 23.85 -7.15
C ARG A 35 -14.72 24.37 -5.71
N TYR A 36 -14.51 23.49 -4.74
CA TYR A 36 -14.51 23.83 -3.32
C TYR A 36 -13.11 24.16 -2.76
N ARG A 37 -12.08 24.13 -3.61
CA ARG A 37 -10.68 24.42 -3.25
C ARG A 37 -10.22 23.63 -2.02
N LEU A 38 -10.48 22.33 -2.05
CA LEU A 38 -10.20 21.48 -0.89
C LEU A 38 -8.69 21.44 -0.57
N PRO A 39 -8.31 21.42 0.71
CA PRO A 39 -6.91 21.25 1.11
C PRO A 39 -6.31 19.97 0.53
N GLY A 40 -5.00 19.99 0.27
CA GLY A 40 -4.29 18.87 -0.37
C GLY A 40 -4.43 17.53 0.38
N GLU A 41 -4.54 17.57 1.71
CA GLU A 41 -4.79 16.37 2.52
C GLU A 41 -6.17 15.74 2.24
N VAL A 42 -7.21 16.57 2.19
CA VAL A 42 -8.58 16.11 1.88
C VAL A 42 -8.61 15.58 0.44
N ALA A 43 -8.06 16.33 -0.52
CA ALA A 43 -8.00 15.91 -1.92
C ALA A 43 -7.27 14.57 -2.09
N ARG A 44 -6.14 14.37 -1.39
CA ARG A 44 -5.42 13.09 -1.38
C ARG A 44 -6.28 11.97 -0.83
N LEU A 45 -6.95 12.17 0.30
CA LEU A 45 -7.85 11.16 0.87
C LEU A 45 -8.96 10.77 -0.10
N LEU A 46 -9.60 11.74 -0.76
CA LEU A 46 -10.67 11.44 -1.72
C LEU A 46 -10.15 10.58 -2.89
N ARG A 47 -8.92 10.81 -3.36
CA ARG A 47 -8.27 9.99 -4.39
C ARG A 47 -7.90 8.59 -3.88
N GLU A 48 -7.43 8.47 -2.64
CA GLU A 48 -7.15 7.17 -2.02
C GLU A 48 -8.43 6.34 -1.87
N VAL A 49 -9.52 6.95 -1.40
CA VAL A 49 -10.84 6.28 -1.30
C VAL A 49 -11.31 5.80 -2.67
N ALA A 50 -11.12 6.61 -3.72
CA ALA A 50 -11.41 6.23 -5.10
C ALA A 50 -10.64 4.99 -5.53
N GLN A 51 -9.32 4.99 -5.30
CA GLN A 51 -8.45 3.88 -5.65
C GLN A 51 -8.87 2.60 -4.93
N GLY A 52 -9.22 2.70 -3.64
CA GLY A 52 -9.76 1.58 -2.87
C GLY A 52 -11.07 1.05 -3.47
N ARG A 53 -11.99 1.95 -3.85
CA ARG A 53 -13.24 1.59 -4.53
C ARG A 53 -12.99 0.90 -5.87
N ASP A 54 -12.09 1.41 -6.70
CA ASP A 54 -11.84 0.85 -8.03
C ASP A 54 -11.24 -0.58 -7.94
N CYS A 55 -10.49 -0.87 -6.87
CA CYS A 55 -9.92 -2.18 -6.60
C CYS A 55 -10.81 -3.11 -5.74
N ARG A 56 -11.98 -2.66 -5.27
CA ARG A 56 -12.84 -3.43 -4.33
C ARG A 56 -13.26 -4.82 -4.85
N ALA A 57 -13.54 -4.93 -6.14
CA ALA A 57 -13.90 -6.21 -6.76
C ALA A 57 -12.70 -7.17 -6.81
N HIS A 58 -11.50 -6.64 -7.07
CA HIS A 58 -10.27 -7.44 -7.02
C HIS A 58 -9.99 -7.93 -5.61
N LEU A 59 -10.19 -7.10 -4.59
CA LEU A 59 -10.04 -7.50 -3.18
C LEU A 59 -10.97 -8.67 -2.82
N ALA A 60 -12.19 -8.72 -3.35
CA ALA A 60 -13.13 -9.82 -3.12
C ALA A 60 -12.87 -11.08 -3.94
N THR A 61 -11.79 -11.14 -4.73
CA THR A 61 -11.47 -12.32 -5.54
C THR A 61 -11.08 -13.50 -4.64
N PRO A 62 -11.74 -14.66 -4.76
CA PRO A 62 -11.37 -15.85 -4.00
C PRO A 62 -9.91 -16.27 -4.26
N GLY A 63 -9.17 -16.56 -3.19
CA GLY A 63 -7.78 -17.01 -3.30
C GLY A 63 -6.77 -15.92 -3.67
N LEU A 64 -7.14 -14.63 -3.54
CA LEU A 64 -6.21 -13.52 -3.67
C LEU A 64 -5.03 -13.68 -2.70
N ARG A 65 -3.80 -13.51 -3.19
CA ARG A 65 -2.59 -13.66 -2.37
C ARG A 65 -2.44 -12.50 -1.40
N ASN A 66 -1.79 -12.75 -0.26
CA ASN A 66 -1.50 -11.71 0.72
C ASN A 66 -0.61 -10.60 0.16
N SER A 67 0.34 -10.96 -0.72
CA SER A 67 1.16 -9.98 -1.45
C SER A 67 0.34 -9.08 -2.37
N ASP A 68 -0.71 -9.61 -3.01
CA ASP A 68 -1.63 -8.82 -3.84
C ASP A 68 -2.50 -7.89 -3.00
N VAL A 69 -3.00 -8.36 -1.85
CA VAL A 69 -3.71 -7.52 -0.88
C VAL A 69 -2.81 -6.38 -0.40
N ASP A 70 -1.55 -6.67 -0.04
CA ASP A 70 -0.59 -5.64 0.39
C ASP A 70 -0.34 -4.61 -0.72
N ARG A 71 -0.15 -5.04 -1.97
CA ARG A 71 0.04 -4.15 -3.11
C ARG A 71 -1.15 -3.21 -3.36
N LEU A 72 -2.37 -3.71 -3.20
CA LEU A 72 -3.60 -2.92 -3.40
C LEU A 72 -3.85 -1.94 -2.25
N LEU A 73 -3.56 -2.33 -1.00
CA LEU A 73 -3.92 -1.54 0.19
C LEU A 73 -2.77 -0.67 0.73
N GLN A 74 -1.51 -0.98 0.43
CA GLN A 74 -0.35 -0.21 0.88
C GLN A 74 -0.40 1.29 0.53
N PRO A 75 -0.88 1.72 -0.66
CA PRO A 75 -0.98 3.13 -0.98
C PRO A 75 -2.02 3.90 -0.15
N LEU A 76 -2.94 3.20 0.51
CA LEU A 76 -4.08 3.81 1.19
C LEU A 76 -3.74 4.21 2.62
N SER A 77 -4.17 5.41 3.02
CA SER A 77 -4.11 5.83 4.41
C SER A 77 -5.06 5.04 5.30
N ASP A 78 -4.82 5.09 6.62
CA ASP A 78 -5.70 4.42 7.58
C ASP A 78 -7.16 4.91 7.51
N VAL A 79 -7.33 6.22 7.26
CA VAL A 79 -8.65 6.83 7.09
C VAL A 79 -9.32 6.33 5.81
N ALA A 80 -8.58 6.20 4.69
CA ALA A 80 -9.13 5.63 3.46
C ALA A 80 -9.59 4.17 3.65
N LEU A 81 -8.82 3.37 4.40
CA LEU A 81 -9.20 2.00 4.76
C LEU A 81 -10.47 1.96 5.62
N GLN A 82 -10.62 2.89 6.58
CA GLN A 82 -11.84 2.99 7.40
C GLN A 82 -13.07 3.33 6.54
N VAL A 83 -12.93 4.28 5.61
CA VAL A 83 -14.00 4.62 4.67
C VAL A 83 -14.37 3.42 3.80
N LEU A 84 -13.38 2.69 3.28
CA LEU A 84 -13.62 1.50 2.46
C LEU A 84 -14.31 0.39 3.25
N CYS A 85 -13.91 0.12 4.50
CA CYS A 85 -14.61 -0.82 5.39
C CYS A 85 -16.09 -0.44 5.62
N ALA A 86 -16.36 0.86 5.81
CA ALA A 86 -17.70 1.34 6.06
C ALA A 86 -18.59 1.30 4.80
N ALA A 87 -18.02 1.60 3.64
CA ALA A 87 -18.73 1.59 2.36
C ALA A 87 -18.93 0.17 1.80
N GLU A 88 -17.96 -0.72 2.00
CA GLU A 88 -17.93 -2.06 1.40
C GLU A 88 -17.76 -3.16 2.46
N PRO A 89 -18.84 -3.57 3.17
CA PRO A 89 -18.75 -4.54 4.26
C PRO A 89 -18.10 -5.87 3.87
N PHE A 90 -18.23 -6.29 2.60
CA PHE A 90 -17.69 -7.57 2.12
C PHE A 90 -16.15 -7.61 2.04
N VAL A 91 -15.45 -6.47 2.01
CA VAL A 91 -13.97 -6.44 2.07
C VAL A 91 -13.45 -6.16 3.48
N SER A 92 -14.33 -5.98 4.47
CA SER A 92 -13.94 -5.57 5.83
C SER A 92 -12.97 -6.55 6.49
N ASP A 93 -13.22 -7.86 6.38
CA ASP A 93 -12.35 -8.90 6.95
C ASP A 93 -10.95 -8.90 6.33
N ILE A 94 -10.87 -8.65 5.01
CA ILE A 94 -9.61 -8.55 4.27
C ILE A 94 -8.81 -7.34 4.75
N ILE A 95 -9.48 -6.19 4.92
CA ILE A 95 -8.84 -4.96 5.41
C ILE A 95 -8.41 -5.14 6.88
N ALA A 96 -9.21 -5.81 7.71
CA ALA A 96 -8.86 -6.11 9.10
C ALA A 96 -7.63 -7.03 9.17
N HIS A 97 -7.58 -8.07 8.34
CA HIS A 97 -6.41 -8.95 8.21
C HIS A 97 -5.18 -8.18 7.73
N TYR A 98 -5.34 -7.32 6.72
CA TYR A 98 -4.27 -6.46 6.24
C TYR A 98 -3.68 -5.59 7.35
N ARG A 99 -4.54 -4.89 8.12
CA ARG A 99 -4.11 -3.97 9.18
C ARG A 99 -3.39 -4.69 10.32
N THR A 100 -3.84 -5.88 10.69
CA THR A 100 -3.37 -6.59 11.89
C THR A 100 -2.22 -7.54 11.61
N ALA A 101 -2.16 -8.16 10.42
CA ALA A 101 -1.17 -9.19 10.09
C ALA A 101 -0.22 -8.77 8.96
N LEU A 102 -0.73 -8.27 7.83
CA LEU A 102 0.10 -8.05 6.63
C LEU A 102 0.91 -6.75 6.68
N ARG A 103 0.28 -5.63 7.06
CA ARG A 103 0.93 -4.32 7.18
C ARG A 103 2.12 -4.33 8.16
N PRO A 104 2.04 -4.94 9.36
CA PRO A 104 3.19 -5.00 10.27
C PRO A 104 4.25 -6.02 9.86
N ALA A 105 3.92 -7.05 9.07
CA ALA A 105 4.88 -8.07 8.64
C ALA A 105 5.90 -7.47 7.67
N ARG A 106 7.12 -7.19 8.14
CA ARG A 106 8.24 -6.69 7.33
C ARG A 106 9.29 -7.79 7.11
N PRO A 107 10.07 -7.74 6.02
CA PRO A 107 11.28 -8.54 5.91
C PRO A 107 12.18 -8.34 7.11
N LEU A 108 12.88 -9.41 7.52
CA LEU A 108 13.87 -9.38 8.58
C LEU A 108 15.19 -8.77 8.08
N LEU A 109 15.51 -8.95 6.80
CA LEU A 109 16.62 -8.29 6.12
C LEU A 109 16.29 -6.82 5.81
N ASP A 110 17.18 -5.94 6.21
CA ASP A 110 17.14 -4.52 5.87
C ASP A 110 18.05 -4.19 4.67
N GLY A 111 17.98 -2.95 4.19
CA GLY A 111 18.82 -2.50 3.09
C GLY A 111 20.32 -2.57 3.39
N HIS A 112 20.73 -2.49 4.65
CA HIS A 112 22.13 -2.60 5.06
C HIS A 112 22.63 -4.04 4.98
N ALA A 113 21.82 -5.01 5.41
CA ALA A 113 22.10 -6.44 5.28
C ALA A 113 22.23 -6.82 3.80
N LEU A 114 21.31 -6.36 2.94
CA LEU A 114 21.39 -6.60 1.50
C LEU A 114 22.69 -6.06 0.88
N ARG A 115 23.15 -4.88 1.29
CA ARG A 115 24.43 -4.33 0.85
C ARG A 115 25.61 -5.20 1.29
N ARG A 116 25.62 -5.69 2.53
CA ARG A 116 26.66 -6.61 3.03
C ARG A 116 26.68 -7.93 2.26
N MET A 117 25.53 -8.39 1.77
CA MET A 117 25.41 -9.58 0.93
C MET A 117 25.85 -9.36 -0.53
N GLY A 118 26.23 -8.13 -0.91
CA GLY A 118 26.73 -7.81 -2.25
C GLY A 118 25.68 -7.27 -3.22
N VAL A 119 24.49 -6.86 -2.74
CA VAL A 119 23.52 -6.13 -3.57
C VAL A 119 24.01 -4.70 -3.80
N ALA A 120 24.13 -4.32 -5.07
CA ALA A 120 24.59 -2.99 -5.44
C ALA A 120 23.64 -1.90 -4.90
N PRO A 121 24.19 -0.77 -4.39
CA PRO A 121 23.36 0.33 -3.93
C PRO A 121 22.57 0.94 -5.10
N GLY A 122 21.28 1.17 -4.90
CA GLY A 122 20.40 1.78 -5.90
C GLY A 122 18.97 1.25 -5.88
N PRO A 123 18.19 1.50 -6.94
CA PRO A 123 16.79 1.08 -7.05
C PRO A 123 16.57 -0.43 -6.87
N GLN A 124 17.60 -1.23 -7.15
CA GLN A 124 17.57 -2.69 -7.00
C GLN A 124 17.35 -3.12 -5.54
N ILE A 125 17.88 -2.40 -4.54
CA ILE A 125 17.64 -2.71 -3.13
C ILE A 125 16.15 -2.56 -2.80
N GLY A 126 15.54 -1.44 -3.23
CA GLY A 126 14.11 -1.20 -3.01
C GLY A 126 13.24 -2.24 -3.71
N HIS A 127 13.60 -2.61 -4.94
CA HIS A 127 12.94 -3.71 -5.64
C HIS A 127 13.06 -5.03 -4.86
N LEU A 128 14.25 -5.37 -4.40
CA LEU A 128 14.51 -6.63 -3.69
C LEU A 128 13.75 -6.71 -2.37
N LEU A 129 13.71 -5.61 -1.61
CA LEU A 129 12.93 -5.54 -0.37
C LEU A 129 11.43 -5.71 -0.61
N ARG A 130 10.89 -5.20 -1.73
CA ARG A 130 9.48 -5.41 -2.11
C ARG A 130 9.21 -6.87 -2.45
N GLU A 131 10.09 -7.50 -3.22
CA GLU A 131 9.96 -8.93 -3.57
C GLU A 131 10.08 -9.83 -2.33
N LEU A 132 11.03 -9.54 -1.43
CA LEU A 132 11.17 -10.25 -0.16
C LEU A 132 9.92 -10.10 0.70
N ARG A 133 9.36 -8.88 0.78
CA ARG A 133 8.11 -8.63 1.50
C ARG A 133 6.97 -9.46 0.90
N ALA A 134 6.80 -9.46 -0.42
CA ALA A 134 5.79 -10.26 -1.10
C ALA A 134 5.96 -11.76 -0.81
N ALA A 135 7.18 -12.29 -0.96
CA ALA A 135 7.49 -13.69 -0.68
C ALA A 135 7.21 -14.08 0.78
N ARG A 136 7.47 -13.16 1.72
CA ARG A 136 7.17 -13.35 3.14
C ARG A 136 5.67 -13.36 3.42
N LEU A 137 4.91 -12.42 2.85
CA LEU A 137 3.46 -12.34 3.02
C LEU A 137 2.74 -13.57 2.47
N ASP A 138 3.27 -14.13 1.37
CA ASP A 138 2.76 -15.36 0.75
C ASP A 138 3.26 -16.65 1.43
N GLY A 139 4.10 -16.54 2.47
CA GLY A 139 4.59 -17.67 3.25
C GLY A 139 5.72 -18.48 2.61
N PHE A 140 6.30 -18.02 1.49
CA PHE A 140 7.44 -18.69 0.86
C PHE A 140 8.74 -18.54 1.65
N VAL A 141 8.82 -17.50 2.50
CA VAL A 141 10.01 -17.12 3.23
C VAL A 141 9.58 -16.68 4.63
N THR A 142 9.99 -17.41 5.66
CA THR A 142 9.48 -17.15 7.03
C THR A 142 10.59 -16.82 8.02
N SER A 143 11.79 -17.36 7.80
CA SER A 143 12.96 -17.15 8.65
C SER A 143 13.99 -16.23 8.02
N TYR A 144 14.90 -15.73 8.87
CA TYR A 144 16.04 -14.94 8.41
C TYR A 144 16.93 -15.75 7.44
N ALA A 145 17.13 -17.04 7.70
CA ALA A 145 17.90 -17.93 6.83
C ALA A 145 17.24 -18.14 5.46
N ASP A 146 15.90 -18.23 5.42
CA ASP A 146 15.16 -18.32 4.14
C ASP A 146 15.32 -17.02 3.33
N GLU A 147 15.25 -15.85 3.98
CA GLU A 147 15.45 -14.56 3.34
C GLU A 147 16.87 -14.46 2.75
N GLU A 148 17.89 -14.90 3.50
CA GLU A 148 19.27 -14.92 3.01
C GLU A 148 19.47 -15.87 1.82
N ALA A 149 18.90 -17.08 1.88
CA ALA A 149 18.95 -18.04 0.79
C ALA A 149 18.23 -17.52 -0.46
N TRP A 150 17.11 -16.82 -0.27
CA TRP A 150 16.37 -16.20 -1.36
C TRP A 150 17.18 -15.09 -2.05
N VAL A 151 17.81 -14.19 -1.27
CA VAL A 151 18.68 -13.13 -1.79
C VAL A 151 19.92 -13.69 -2.50
N SER A 152 20.53 -14.72 -1.93
CA SER A 152 21.70 -15.37 -2.51
C SER A 152 21.40 -15.96 -3.89
N ARG A 153 20.24 -16.63 -4.04
CA ARG A 153 19.78 -17.13 -5.36
C ARG A 153 19.53 -15.97 -6.33
N TRP A 154 18.91 -14.89 -5.88
CA TRP A 154 18.67 -13.71 -6.70
C TRP A 154 19.97 -13.10 -7.25
N LEU A 155 21.03 -13.05 -6.44
CA LEU A 155 22.36 -12.56 -6.85
C LEU A 155 23.01 -13.44 -7.92
N VAL A 156 22.87 -14.77 -7.82
CA VAL A 156 23.43 -15.70 -8.80
C VAL A 156 22.75 -15.53 -10.16
N THR A 157 21.43 -15.41 -10.20
CA THR A 157 20.66 -15.24 -11.44
C THR A 157 20.95 -13.93 -12.18
N ARG A 158 21.49 -12.91 -11.47
CA ARG A 158 21.76 -11.57 -12.03
C ARG A 158 23.23 -11.23 -12.20
N ARG A 159 24.15 -12.11 -11.79
CA ARG A 159 25.57 -11.95 -12.15
C ARG A 159 25.70 -12.13 -13.66
N PRO A 160 26.20 -11.13 -14.42
CA PRO A 160 26.62 -11.41 -15.79
C PRO A 160 27.71 -12.48 -15.75
N SER A 161 27.57 -13.50 -16.61
CA SER A 161 28.61 -14.52 -16.79
C SER A 161 29.95 -13.81 -17.04
N PRO A 162 31.05 -14.26 -16.41
CA PRO A 162 32.36 -13.68 -16.69
C PRO A 162 32.68 -13.88 -18.19
N PRO A 163 33.20 -12.86 -18.90
CA PRO A 163 33.74 -13.09 -20.22
C PRO A 163 34.93 -14.06 -20.09
N HIS A 164 34.92 -15.09 -20.94
CA HIS A 164 36.01 -16.05 -21.10
C HIS A 164 37.32 -15.35 -21.49
#